data_AF-X1FSE8-F1
#
_entry.id   AF-X1FSE8-F1
#
_cell.length_a   1.000
_cell.length_b   1.000
_cell.length_c   1.000
_cell.angle_alpha   90.00
_cell.angle_beta   90.00
_cell.angle_gamma   90.00
#
_symmetry.space_group_name_H-M   'P 1'
#
loop_
_entity.id
_entity.type
_entity.pdbx_description
1 polymer ?
#
loop_
_entity_poly.entity_id
_entity_poly.type
_entity_poly.pdbx_seq_one_letter_code
_entity_poly.pdbx_strand_id
1 'polypeptide(L)'
;MKTITIILIILFLFVSCLFSFLIIKKIFQKEPSQSEVIIEEDEVTPPEELTPDEEEEDKILPEDITKIEIYLDGDKNNGIFLGEAVYGLSSKEAFLIYGDKAADSGYVLVWDNEEYTFEPGSTHYLYVYTYIPKYGWDYTRTKIQVPGEPGNAENIKMSVDSLRQNEVIKEDKKNKLRISGWAADFNVTDSTGIDKVEIYLNGPKGFGKLLGEAKYGLERQDVADAFGNPNYLNSGYSFTYDASSFEPGSLHSFYVYPLSLKGEYQLIKVNIIMEGEEKESNTISSVEAKFGNGKIEIIGWAINKDWTLEGKPRSLDVEYSTKKIVFTSNKNGNEDIFSMNLDGSELIQLTDHPALDAYPSVSPNGEKIAYTSDIDGSWQLVLMNWDGTEKVQITNNRENNGYPLLPSGNIMFHNIASAYFKSIPILLFGDNEFAHRFLSASLGVLIIPLVFLLIKKLTNKYIALVSAIILAINTWQIEFSREARYYSEFQFFYILTIYFFYKGFFEDKRIYKILAVIFIFITTQIVTIGMTLIFLFIPLLIYKGFKKFFKRDIV
;
A
#
# COMPACT_ATOMS: atom_id res chain seq x y z
N MET A 1 35.08 -31.74 -34.73
CA MET A 1 34.91 -31.84 -33.26
C MET A 1 34.15 -30.67 -32.63
N LYS A 2 34.53 -29.39 -32.83
CA LYS A 2 33.72 -28.24 -32.36
C LYS A 2 32.26 -28.29 -32.82
N THR A 3 32.03 -28.75 -34.05
CA THR A 3 30.69 -28.90 -34.64
C THR A 3 29.84 -29.95 -33.93
N ILE A 4 30.41 -31.09 -33.50
CA ILE A 4 29.64 -32.18 -32.87
C ILE A 4 29.26 -31.81 -31.43
N THR A 5 30.13 -31.11 -30.69
CA THR A 5 29.82 -30.61 -29.34
C THR A 5 28.80 -29.47 -29.39
N ILE A 6 28.90 -28.57 -30.37
CA ILE A 6 27.88 -27.55 -30.62
C ILE A 6 26.56 -28.21 -31.04
N ILE A 7 26.61 -29.25 -31.89
CA ILE A 7 25.42 -30.04 -32.27
C ILE A 7 24.83 -30.74 -31.05
N LEU A 8 25.60 -31.30 -30.13
CA LEU A 8 25.08 -31.96 -28.92
C LEU A 8 24.47 -30.96 -27.92
N ILE A 9 25.07 -29.78 -27.74
CA ILE A 9 24.52 -28.72 -26.90
C ILE A 9 23.28 -28.11 -27.55
N ILE A 10 23.29 -27.88 -28.86
CA ILE A 10 22.12 -27.44 -29.61
C ILE A 10 21.05 -28.52 -29.57
N LEU A 11 21.37 -29.81 -29.76
CA LEU A 11 20.42 -30.91 -29.71
C LEU A 11 19.83 -31.07 -28.31
N PHE A 12 20.62 -30.86 -27.24
CA PHE A 12 20.13 -30.91 -25.87
C PHE A 12 19.26 -29.69 -25.53
N LEU A 13 19.64 -28.49 -25.98
CA LEU A 13 18.82 -27.28 -25.86
C LEU A 13 17.56 -27.36 -26.73
N PHE A 14 17.66 -27.98 -27.90
CA PHE A 14 16.55 -28.20 -28.83
C PHE A 14 15.63 -29.26 -28.29
N VAL A 15 16.11 -30.36 -27.69
CA VAL A 15 15.28 -31.36 -27.01
C VAL A 15 14.62 -30.76 -25.77
N SER A 16 15.31 -29.92 -25.01
CA SER A 16 14.72 -29.17 -23.89
C SER A 16 13.63 -28.19 -24.37
N CYS A 17 13.91 -27.41 -25.43
CA CYS A 17 12.94 -26.52 -26.04
C CYS A 17 11.79 -27.27 -26.73
N LEU A 18 12.03 -28.44 -27.31
CA LEU A 18 11.00 -29.29 -27.92
C LEU A 18 10.11 -29.89 -26.83
N PHE A 19 10.67 -30.23 -25.67
CA PHE A 19 9.91 -30.66 -24.51
C PHE A 19 9.03 -29.52 -23.98
N SER A 20 9.58 -28.31 -23.85
CA SER A 20 8.82 -27.11 -23.50
C SER A 20 7.78 -26.72 -24.56
N PHE A 21 8.09 -26.85 -25.85
CA PHE A 21 7.20 -26.56 -26.96
C PHE A 21 6.08 -27.60 -27.11
N LEU A 22 6.35 -28.88 -26.83
CA LEU A 22 5.32 -29.92 -26.78
C LEU A 22 4.39 -29.73 -25.59
N ILE A 23 4.90 -29.25 -24.45
CA ILE A 23 4.07 -28.83 -23.31
C ILE A 23 3.20 -27.63 -23.70
N ILE A 24 3.76 -26.59 -24.33
CA ILE A 24 3.03 -25.40 -24.78
C ILE A 24 2.01 -25.74 -25.89
N LYS A 25 2.37 -26.56 -26.88
CA LYS A 25 1.46 -26.96 -27.97
C LYS A 25 0.29 -27.79 -27.45
N LYS A 26 0.49 -28.59 -26.40
CA LYS A 26 -0.58 -29.35 -25.73
C LYS A 26 -1.52 -28.44 -24.93
N ILE A 27 -1.02 -27.30 -24.45
CA ILE A 27 -1.80 -26.24 -23.79
C ILE A 27 -2.62 -25.42 -24.81
N PHE A 28 -2.10 -25.19 -26.02
CA PHE A 28 -2.73 -24.32 -27.04
C PHE A 28 -3.51 -25.03 -28.16
N GLN A 29 -3.65 -26.36 -28.14
CA GLN A 29 -4.31 -27.11 -29.24
C GLN A 29 -5.85 -27.18 -29.18
N LYS A 30 -6.50 -26.36 -28.36
CA LYS A 30 -7.97 -26.36 -28.25
C LYS A 30 -8.56 -24.99 -28.63
N GLU A 31 -8.32 -24.55 -29.87
CA GLU A 31 -9.19 -23.56 -30.51
C GLU A 31 -10.24 -24.32 -31.32
N PRO A 32 -11.56 -24.14 -31.08
CA PRO A 32 -12.57 -24.63 -32.00
C PRO A 32 -12.63 -23.73 -33.23
N SER A 33 -12.75 -24.37 -34.38
CA SER A 33 -13.00 -23.79 -35.69
C SER A 33 -14.17 -22.80 -35.68
N GLN A 34 -14.00 -21.64 -36.32
CA GLN A 34 -15.09 -20.73 -36.62
C GLN A 34 -16.15 -21.43 -37.48
N SER A 35 -17.28 -21.79 -36.88
CA SER A 35 -18.52 -22.07 -37.60
C SER A 35 -19.40 -20.84 -37.45
N GLU A 36 -19.73 -20.19 -38.57
CA GLU A 36 -20.79 -19.19 -38.65
C GLU A 36 -22.10 -19.80 -38.14
N VAL A 37 -22.62 -19.27 -37.04
CA VAL A 37 -23.95 -19.61 -36.54
C VAL A 37 -24.85 -18.40 -36.79
N ILE A 38 -25.82 -18.62 -37.67
CA ILE A 38 -26.93 -17.74 -37.97
C ILE A 38 -27.79 -17.66 -36.71
N ILE A 39 -28.08 -16.45 -36.23
CA ILE A 39 -28.99 -16.22 -35.10
C ILE A 39 -30.41 -16.16 -35.68
N GLU A 40 -31.23 -17.16 -35.38
CA GLU A 40 -32.69 -17.02 -35.42
C GLU A 40 -33.14 -16.42 -34.07
N GLU A 41 -33.86 -15.29 -34.14
CA GLU A 41 -34.49 -14.66 -32.98
C GLU A 41 -35.74 -15.46 -32.59
N ASP A 42 -35.71 -16.10 -31.41
CA ASP A 42 -36.93 -16.58 -30.76
C ASP A 42 -37.44 -15.51 -29.78
N GLU A 43 -38.63 -14.98 -30.07
CA GLU A 43 -39.44 -14.16 -29.17
C GLU A 43 -39.75 -14.92 -27.88
N VAL A 44 -39.31 -14.38 -26.74
CA VAL A 44 -39.79 -14.81 -25.42
C VAL A 44 -40.69 -13.71 -24.86
N THR A 45 -41.99 -14.03 -24.81
CA THR A 45 -43.06 -13.24 -24.19
C THR A 45 -42.79 -12.97 -22.70
N PRO A 46 -43.12 -11.77 -22.18
CA PRO A 46 -42.94 -11.44 -20.77
C PRO A 46 -43.98 -12.15 -19.87
N PRO A 47 -43.62 -12.56 -18.64
CA PRO A 47 -44.61 -13.03 -17.67
C PRO A 47 -45.36 -11.86 -17.00
N GLU A 48 -46.57 -12.18 -16.58
CA GLU A 48 -47.68 -11.33 -16.13
C GLU A 48 -47.39 -10.35 -14.97
N GLU A 49 -48.10 -9.22 -15.02
CA GLU A 49 -48.19 -8.18 -13.98
C GLU A 49 -48.67 -8.74 -12.63
N LEU A 50 -47.86 -8.55 -11.59
CA LEU A 50 -48.32 -8.57 -10.20
C LEU A 50 -48.82 -7.18 -9.84
N THR A 51 -50.06 -7.10 -9.36
CA THR A 51 -50.71 -5.89 -8.86
C THR A 51 -50.02 -5.33 -7.61
N PRO A 52 -50.01 -4.01 -7.40
CA PRO A 52 -49.27 -3.37 -6.31
C PRO A 52 -50.08 -3.41 -5.00
N ASP A 53 -49.56 -4.12 -4.01
CA ASP A 53 -49.97 -3.93 -2.61
C ASP A 53 -49.18 -2.74 -2.03
N GLU A 54 -49.91 -1.63 -1.92
CA GLU A 54 -49.91 -0.59 -0.87
C GLU A 54 -48.64 -0.33 -0.02
N GLU A 55 -48.14 0.90 -0.15
CA GLU A 55 -47.41 1.72 0.84
C GLU A 55 -46.00 1.30 1.28
N GLU A 56 -44.98 1.65 0.48
CA GLU A 56 -43.66 2.02 1.02
C GLU A 56 -43.69 3.49 1.46
N GLU A 57 -44.16 3.75 2.68
CA GLU A 57 -43.75 4.94 3.43
C GLU A 57 -42.35 4.71 4.00
N ASP A 58 -41.43 5.63 3.69
CA ASP A 58 -40.08 5.77 4.26
C ASP A 58 -40.10 5.61 5.79
N LYS A 59 -39.80 4.40 6.29
CA LYS A 59 -39.52 4.20 7.72
C LYS A 59 -38.07 4.57 8.00
N ILE A 60 -37.79 5.87 8.11
CA ILE A 60 -36.68 6.34 8.95
C ILE A 60 -37.00 5.85 10.36
N LEU A 61 -36.24 4.89 10.89
CA LEU A 61 -36.47 4.41 12.25
C LEU A 61 -36.11 5.55 13.22
N PRO A 62 -36.84 5.71 14.34
CA PRO A 62 -36.54 6.76 15.34
C PRO A 62 -35.17 6.63 16.01
N GLU A 63 -34.40 5.59 15.68
CA GLU A 63 -33.05 5.32 16.17
C GLU A 63 -31.95 5.64 15.14
N ASP A 64 -32.29 6.15 13.95
CA ASP A 64 -31.30 6.38 12.89
C ASP A 64 -30.71 7.79 12.92
N ILE A 65 -29.57 7.96 12.25
CA ILE A 65 -28.97 9.27 12.06
C ILE A 65 -29.88 10.06 11.10
N THR A 66 -30.35 11.20 11.56
CA THR A 66 -31.30 12.04 10.79
C THR A 66 -30.64 13.29 10.22
N LYS A 67 -29.46 13.66 10.73
CA LYS A 67 -28.73 14.84 10.28
C LYS A 67 -27.23 14.66 10.42
N ILE A 68 -26.46 15.12 9.44
CA ILE A 68 -25.01 15.20 9.52
C ILE A 68 -24.56 16.63 9.20
N GLU A 69 -23.84 17.25 10.13
CA GLU A 69 -23.24 18.57 9.96
C GLU A 69 -21.73 18.46 10.04
N ILE A 70 -21.01 19.09 9.10
CA ILE A 70 -19.56 18.99 9.05
C ILE A 70 -18.94 20.36 9.32
N TYR A 71 -17.98 20.36 10.24
CA TYR A 71 -17.21 21.54 10.62
C TYR A 71 -15.72 21.29 10.37
N LEU A 72 -15.03 22.33 9.93
CA LEU A 72 -13.58 22.31 9.73
C LEU A 72 -12.89 22.99 10.93
N ASP A 73 -11.84 22.35 11.45
CA ASP A 73 -10.91 22.88 12.45
C ASP A 73 -11.55 23.39 13.77
N GLY A 74 -12.67 22.80 14.18
CA GLY A 74 -13.28 23.08 15.48
C GLY A 74 -14.65 22.44 15.68
N ASP A 75 -15.12 22.50 16.92
CA ASP A 75 -16.48 22.09 17.33
C ASP A 75 -17.57 23.02 16.77
N LYS A 76 -18.85 22.74 17.05
CA LYS A 76 -19.97 23.58 16.58
C LYS A 76 -19.89 25.06 16.96
N ASN A 77 -19.14 25.42 18.01
CA ASN A 77 -19.05 26.80 18.50
C ASN A 77 -17.85 27.55 17.92
N ASN A 78 -16.81 26.84 17.49
CA ASN A 78 -15.52 27.43 17.14
C ASN A 78 -14.99 27.03 15.75
N GLY A 79 -15.56 25.98 15.14
CA GLY A 79 -15.20 25.50 13.80
C GLY A 79 -15.96 26.21 12.68
N ILE A 80 -15.44 26.08 11.46
CA ILE A 80 -16.11 26.62 10.27
C ILE A 80 -17.17 25.63 9.83
N PHE A 81 -18.42 26.06 9.84
CA PHE A 81 -19.52 25.27 9.33
C PHE A 81 -19.39 25.11 7.81
N LEU A 82 -19.10 23.90 7.35
CA LEU A 82 -19.00 23.60 5.92
C LEU A 82 -20.38 23.34 5.31
N GLY A 83 -21.30 22.81 6.12
CA GLY A 83 -22.66 22.54 5.69
C GLY A 83 -23.25 21.27 6.29
N GLU A 84 -24.48 21.03 5.89
CA GLU A 84 -25.21 19.80 6.16
C GLU A 84 -24.96 18.81 5.02
N ALA A 85 -24.48 17.61 5.35
CA ALA A 85 -24.18 16.59 4.37
C ALA A 85 -25.46 15.88 3.91
N VAL A 86 -25.49 15.46 2.65
CA VAL A 86 -26.54 14.58 2.13
C VAL A 86 -26.25 13.18 2.65
N TYR A 87 -27.08 12.71 3.58
CA TYR A 87 -27.01 11.38 4.20
C TYR A 87 -28.05 10.42 3.57
N GLY A 88 -27.88 9.12 3.74
CA GLY A 88 -28.76 8.10 3.14
C GLY A 88 -28.24 7.53 1.82
N LEU A 89 -26.96 7.72 1.51
CA LEU A 89 -26.37 7.25 0.26
C LEU A 89 -25.84 5.82 0.40
N SER A 90 -25.86 5.05 -0.68
CA SER A 90 -25.27 3.71 -0.68
C SER A 90 -23.76 3.75 -0.37
N SER A 91 -23.35 3.08 0.71
CA SER A 91 -21.96 2.84 1.11
C SER A 91 -21.62 1.36 1.02
N LYS A 92 -20.88 0.98 -0.02
CA LYS A 92 -20.38 -0.39 -0.19
C LYS A 92 -19.44 -0.80 0.95
N GLU A 93 -18.65 0.13 1.48
CA GLU A 93 -17.75 -0.14 2.60
C GLU A 93 -18.54 -0.45 3.88
N ALA A 94 -19.52 0.40 4.22
CA ALA A 94 -20.33 0.18 5.41
C ALA A 94 -21.17 -1.09 5.32
N PHE A 95 -21.74 -1.38 4.15
CA PHE A 95 -22.41 -2.66 3.85
C PHE A 95 -21.48 -3.86 4.11
N LEU A 96 -20.24 -3.82 3.62
CA LEU A 96 -19.31 -4.93 3.78
C LEU A 96 -18.92 -5.17 5.24
N ILE A 97 -18.84 -4.10 6.05
CA ILE A 97 -18.43 -4.17 7.46
C ILE A 97 -19.61 -4.52 8.38
N TYR A 98 -20.78 -3.91 8.17
CA TYR A 98 -21.91 -3.93 9.11
C TYR A 98 -23.22 -4.53 8.54
N GLY A 99 -23.24 -4.93 7.27
CA GLY A 99 -24.37 -5.60 6.64
C GLY A 99 -25.47 -4.67 6.13
N ASP A 100 -26.64 -5.23 5.83
CA ASP A 100 -27.73 -4.56 5.11
C ASP A 100 -28.20 -3.26 5.78
N LYS A 101 -28.26 -3.22 7.12
CA LYS A 101 -28.66 -2.01 7.86
C LYS A 101 -27.73 -0.82 7.59
N ALA A 102 -26.47 -1.07 7.26
CA ALA A 102 -25.49 -0.04 6.97
C ALA A 102 -25.33 0.26 5.47
N ALA A 103 -26.10 -0.39 4.60
CA ALA A 103 -25.97 -0.22 3.16
C ALA A 103 -26.16 1.24 2.73
N ASP A 104 -27.15 1.93 3.29
CA ASP A 104 -27.47 3.32 2.92
C ASP A 104 -26.96 4.35 3.95
N SER A 105 -25.85 4.01 4.63
CA SER A 105 -25.26 4.87 5.66
C SER A 105 -24.25 5.90 5.14
N GLY A 106 -24.08 5.98 3.83
CA GLY A 106 -23.17 6.91 3.17
C GLY A 106 -23.63 8.36 3.27
N TYR A 107 -22.67 9.28 3.25
CA TYR A 107 -22.93 10.70 3.08
C TYR A 107 -21.90 11.38 2.19
N VAL A 108 -22.32 12.51 1.64
CA VAL A 108 -21.44 13.43 0.90
C VAL A 108 -21.76 14.88 1.26
N LEU A 109 -20.71 15.68 1.39
CA LEU A 109 -20.77 17.13 1.40
C LEU A 109 -19.75 17.65 0.38
N VAL A 110 -20.22 18.37 -0.63
CA VAL A 110 -19.35 19.13 -1.51
C VAL A 110 -19.37 20.57 -1.04
N TRP A 111 -18.24 21.03 -0.54
CA TRP A 111 -18.08 22.40 -0.07
C TRP A 111 -17.25 23.19 -1.08
N ASP A 112 -17.78 24.35 -1.46
CA ASP A 112 -17.08 25.30 -2.31
C ASP A 112 -16.12 26.14 -1.46
N ASN A 113 -14.82 25.99 -1.71
CA ASN A 113 -13.77 26.68 -0.99
C ASN A 113 -13.26 27.92 -1.73
N GLU A 114 -14.01 28.49 -2.67
CA GLU A 114 -13.63 29.72 -3.38
C GLU A 114 -13.28 30.88 -2.44
N GLU A 115 -13.93 31.00 -1.27
CA GLU A 115 -13.62 32.01 -0.25
C GLU A 115 -12.53 31.57 0.75
N TYR A 116 -11.96 30.38 0.58
CA TYR A 116 -11.08 29.73 1.57
C TYR A 116 -9.94 28.95 0.91
N THR A 117 -8.70 29.40 1.06
CA THR A 117 -7.54 28.76 0.41
C THR A 117 -6.68 27.98 1.40
N PHE A 118 -6.75 26.64 1.38
CA PHE A 118 -5.87 25.81 2.19
C PHE A 118 -4.39 26.09 1.91
N GLU A 119 -3.60 26.26 2.96
CA GLU A 119 -2.14 26.33 2.83
C GLU A 119 -1.60 24.95 2.36
N PRO A 120 -0.76 24.89 1.32
CA PRO A 120 -0.17 23.63 0.90
C PRO A 120 0.60 22.96 2.05
N GLY A 121 0.39 21.66 2.26
CA GLY A 121 1.08 20.89 3.30
C GLY A 121 0.56 21.09 4.73
N SER A 122 -0.48 21.89 4.94
CA SER A 122 -1.10 22.05 6.26
C SER A 122 -1.91 20.81 6.69
N THR A 123 -2.06 20.66 8.00
CA THR A 123 -2.92 19.64 8.63
C THR A 123 -4.18 20.30 9.19
N HIS A 124 -5.34 19.73 8.86
CA HIS A 124 -6.66 20.15 9.33
C HIS A 124 -7.43 18.97 9.94
N TYR A 125 -8.56 19.26 10.58
CA TYR A 125 -9.48 18.28 11.16
C TYR A 125 -10.92 18.54 10.74
N LEU A 126 -11.62 17.48 10.37
CA LEU A 126 -13.07 17.50 10.15
C LEU A 126 -13.77 16.98 11.40
N TYR A 127 -14.74 17.75 11.87
CA TYR A 127 -15.66 17.39 12.93
C TYR A 127 -16.99 17.05 12.26
N VAL A 128 -17.32 15.76 12.23
CA VAL A 128 -18.55 15.27 11.61
C VAL A 128 -19.54 15.02 12.73
N TYR A 129 -20.47 15.95 12.88
CA TYR A 129 -21.54 15.87 13.85
C TYR A 129 -22.71 15.08 13.28
N THR A 130 -23.20 14.11 14.03
CA THR A 130 -24.37 13.29 13.68
C THR A 130 -25.47 13.53 14.71
N TYR A 131 -26.71 13.65 14.25
CA TYR A 131 -27.87 13.77 15.13
C TYR A 131 -28.67 12.47 15.11
N ILE A 132 -28.71 11.81 16.26
CA ILE A 132 -29.57 10.65 16.50
C ILE A 132 -30.69 11.13 17.43
N PRO A 133 -31.99 11.08 17.04
CA PRO A 133 -33.09 11.63 17.85
C PRO A 133 -33.10 11.14 19.31
N LYS A 134 -32.68 9.90 19.53
CA LYS A 134 -32.53 9.25 20.84
C LYS A 134 -31.40 9.84 21.72
N TYR A 135 -30.27 10.20 21.12
CA TYR A 135 -29.04 10.58 21.83
C TYR A 135 -28.68 12.07 21.70
N GLY A 136 -29.31 12.78 20.78
CA GLY A 136 -28.94 14.13 20.40
C GLY A 136 -27.75 14.18 19.45
N TRP A 137 -26.99 15.27 19.51
CA TRP A 137 -25.79 15.46 18.71
C TRP A 137 -24.60 14.69 19.29
N ASP A 138 -23.91 13.98 18.42
CA ASP A 138 -22.62 13.32 18.67
C ASP A 138 -21.64 13.75 17.57
N TYR A 139 -20.34 13.48 17.71
CA TYR A 139 -19.37 13.78 16.65
C TYR A 139 -18.20 12.81 16.60
N THR A 140 -17.67 12.61 15.40
CA THR A 140 -16.32 12.09 15.20
C THR A 140 -15.37 13.20 14.75
N ARG A 141 -14.07 12.97 14.93
CA ARG A 141 -13.04 13.85 14.41
C ARG A 141 -12.03 13.09 13.56
N THR A 142 -11.85 13.52 12.32
CA THR A 142 -10.88 12.95 11.38
C THR A 142 -9.82 13.98 11.00
N LYS A 143 -8.55 13.57 10.94
CA LYS A 143 -7.44 14.39 10.43
C LYS A 143 -7.43 14.35 8.91
N ILE A 144 -7.27 15.51 8.26
CA ILE A 144 -7.04 15.63 6.81
C ILE A 144 -5.74 16.40 6.54
N GLN A 145 -5.04 16.03 5.48
CA GLN A 145 -3.78 16.65 5.07
C GLN A 145 -3.94 17.32 3.72
N VAL A 146 -3.58 18.60 3.62
CA VAL A 146 -3.62 19.35 2.37
C VAL A 146 -2.35 19.01 1.57
N PRO A 147 -2.45 18.67 0.28
CA PRO A 147 -1.27 18.41 -0.56
C PRO A 147 -0.35 19.63 -0.69
N GLY A 148 0.98 19.41 -0.67
CA GLY A 148 2.01 20.43 -0.91
C GLY A 148 2.95 20.66 0.28
N GLU A 149 3.79 21.70 0.22
CA GLU A 149 4.76 22.04 1.26
C GLU A 149 4.42 23.39 1.92
N PRO A 150 4.43 23.49 3.26
CA PRO A 150 4.09 24.72 3.96
C PRO A 150 5.18 25.78 3.78
N GLY A 151 4.77 27.05 3.63
CA GLY A 151 5.68 28.18 3.65
C GLY A 151 6.23 28.42 5.05
N ASN A 152 7.52 28.16 5.26
CA ASN A 152 8.21 28.46 6.51
C ASN A 152 9.41 29.37 6.23
N ALA A 153 9.46 30.53 6.88
CA ALA A 153 10.65 31.38 6.86
C ALA A 153 11.74 30.77 7.75
N GLU A 154 12.76 30.14 7.15
CA GLU A 154 13.85 29.47 7.88
C GLU A 154 14.65 30.40 8.81
N ASN A 155 14.59 31.71 8.56
CA ASN A 155 15.27 32.75 9.33
C ASN A 155 14.62 33.04 10.70
N ILE A 156 13.31 32.82 10.82
CA ILE A 156 12.65 32.97 12.11
C ILE A 156 12.94 31.72 12.94
N LYS A 157 13.30 31.91 14.21
CA LYS A 157 13.40 30.84 15.20
C LYS A 157 12.53 31.16 16.39
N MET A 158 11.90 30.12 16.92
CA MET A 158 10.99 30.26 18.05
C MET A 158 10.93 28.99 18.91
N SER A 159 10.33 29.12 20.08
CA SER A 159 10.00 28.02 20.99
C SER A 159 8.69 28.30 21.71
N VAL A 160 7.94 27.26 22.04
CA VAL A 160 6.83 27.30 23.01
C VAL A 160 7.29 26.55 24.26
N ASP A 161 7.51 27.28 25.35
CA ASP A 161 8.16 26.74 26.55
C ASP A 161 7.16 26.26 27.61
N SER A 162 5.96 26.85 27.62
CA SER A 162 4.96 26.60 28.66
C SER A 162 4.06 25.39 28.45
N LEU A 163 4.08 24.81 27.25
CA LEU A 163 3.28 23.64 26.89
C LEU A 163 4.17 22.62 26.18
N ARG A 164 4.05 21.35 26.57
CA ARG A 164 4.72 20.24 25.87
C ARG A 164 3.76 19.58 24.89
N GLN A 165 4.34 18.96 23.86
CA GLN A 165 3.56 18.21 22.88
C GLN A 165 2.81 17.06 23.57
N ASN A 166 1.49 17.03 23.38
CA ASN A 166 0.54 16.10 23.98
C ASN A 166 0.55 16.14 25.53
N GLU A 167 0.82 17.30 26.13
CA GLU A 167 0.72 17.48 27.57
C GLU A 167 -0.73 17.31 28.04
N VAL A 168 -0.92 16.53 29.12
CA VAL A 168 -2.22 16.38 29.77
C VAL A 168 -2.48 17.57 30.70
N ILE A 169 -3.49 18.37 30.38
CA ILE A 169 -3.91 19.55 31.12
C ILE A 169 -4.96 19.16 32.14
N LYS A 170 -4.59 19.31 33.41
CA LYS A 170 -5.45 19.05 34.56
C LYS A 170 -6.54 20.10 34.72
N GLU A 171 -7.64 19.71 35.38
CA GLU A 171 -8.81 20.56 35.59
C GLU A 171 -8.47 21.90 36.25
N ASP A 172 -7.54 21.90 37.21
CA ASP A 172 -7.10 23.08 37.96
C ASP A 172 -6.34 24.11 37.11
N LYS A 173 -5.85 23.71 35.93
CA LYS A 173 -5.09 24.56 35.00
C LYS A 173 -5.91 25.09 33.83
N LYS A 174 -7.16 24.64 33.65
CA LYS A 174 -8.00 25.03 32.49
C LYS A 174 -8.22 26.54 32.41
N ASN A 175 -8.53 27.17 33.54
CA ASN A 175 -9.01 28.55 33.57
C ASN A 175 -7.92 29.58 33.24
N LYS A 176 -6.64 29.16 33.25
CA LYS A 176 -5.47 30.01 32.96
C LYS A 176 -4.36 29.22 32.27
N LEU A 177 -4.66 28.68 31.10
CA LEU A 177 -3.67 28.01 30.29
C LEU A 177 -2.67 29.04 29.73
N ARG A 178 -1.39 28.92 30.08
CA ARG A 178 -0.35 29.84 29.63
C ARG A 178 0.34 29.29 28.38
N ILE A 179 0.43 30.11 27.35
CA ILE A 179 1.17 29.85 26.11
C ILE A 179 2.26 30.92 26.00
N SER A 180 3.50 30.54 26.28
CA SER A 180 4.63 31.46 26.35
C SER A 180 5.90 30.81 25.85
N GLY A 181 6.81 31.61 25.32
CA GLY A 181 8.07 31.17 24.79
C GLY A 181 8.92 32.33 24.31
N TRP A 182 9.67 32.14 23.24
CA TRP A 182 10.45 33.21 22.59
C TRP A 182 10.38 33.09 21.07
N ALA A 183 10.59 34.21 20.38
CA ALA A 183 10.74 34.25 18.93
C ALA A 183 11.68 35.40 18.52
N ALA A 184 12.53 35.16 17.51
CA ALA A 184 13.40 36.16 16.91
C ALA A 184 13.66 35.84 15.42
N ASP A 185 13.78 36.88 14.60
CA ASP A 185 14.21 36.78 13.20
C ASP A 185 15.74 36.94 13.11
N PHE A 186 16.42 35.89 12.69
CA PHE A 186 17.89 35.84 12.65
C PHE A 186 18.48 36.64 11.49
N ASN A 187 17.66 37.15 10.57
CA ASN A 187 18.08 38.09 9.55
C ASN A 187 18.15 39.53 10.06
N VAL A 188 17.63 39.81 11.26
CA VAL A 188 17.63 41.14 11.89
C VAL A 188 18.57 41.14 13.09
N THR A 189 19.55 42.03 13.10
CA THR A 189 20.64 42.02 14.10
C THR A 189 20.52 43.11 15.15
N ASP A 190 19.73 44.15 14.92
CA ASP A 190 19.57 45.35 15.76
C ASP A 190 18.30 45.35 16.63
N SER A 191 17.44 44.34 16.46
CA SER A 191 16.24 44.10 17.27
C SER A 191 15.93 42.60 17.29
N THR A 192 14.80 42.20 17.86
CA THR A 192 14.31 40.81 17.72
C THR A 192 13.77 40.51 16.33
N GLY A 193 13.48 41.53 15.52
CA GLY A 193 12.92 41.40 14.17
C GLY A 193 11.48 40.90 14.06
N ILE A 194 10.81 40.65 15.20
CA ILE A 194 9.42 40.22 15.28
C ILE A 194 8.52 41.42 15.56
N ASP A 195 7.46 41.55 14.76
CA ASP A 195 6.40 42.55 14.92
C ASP A 195 5.40 42.12 16.01
N LYS A 196 4.86 40.90 15.85
CA LYS A 196 3.88 40.33 16.78
C LYS A 196 3.88 38.82 16.77
N VAL A 197 3.25 38.22 17.79
CA VAL A 197 3.01 36.78 17.87
C VAL A 197 1.50 36.53 17.97
N GLU A 198 0.94 35.90 16.95
CA GLU A 198 -0.49 35.53 16.93
C GLU A 198 -0.67 34.07 17.37
N ILE A 199 -1.76 33.80 18.08
CA ILE A 199 -2.09 32.45 18.53
C ILE A 199 -3.48 32.08 18.01
N TYR A 200 -3.54 30.92 17.37
CA TYR A 200 -4.76 30.34 16.84
C TYR A 200 -5.05 29.02 17.56
N LEU A 201 -6.34 28.77 17.80
CA LEU A 201 -6.83 27.54 18.40
C LEU A 201 -7.41 26.62 17.33
N ASN A 202 -7.04 25.34 17.42
CA ASN A 202 -7.52 24.21 16.63
C ASN A 202 -7.41 24.36 15.10
N GLY A 203 -6.62 25.32 14.61
CA GLY A 203 -6.30 25.47 13.19
C GLY A 203 -5.22 26.53 12.94
N PRO A 204 -4.62 26.57 11.74
CA PRO A 204 -3.61 27.54 11.34
C PRO A 204 -4.18 28.96 11.10
N LYS A 205 -3.30 29.94 10.82
CA LYS A 205 -3.69 31.32 10.55
C LYS A 205 -4.65 31.40 9.34
N GLY A 206 -5.68 32.23 9.46
CA GLY A 206 -6.77 32.33 8.47
C GLY A 206 -7.96 31.40 8.75
N PHE A 207 -7.78 30.38 9.59
CA PHE A 207 -8.69 29.23 9.65
C PHE A 207 -9.04 28.77 11.07
N GLY A 208 -8.05 28.67 11.94
CA GLY A 208 -8.28 28.46 13.37
C GLY A 208 -8.89 29.70 14.02
N LYS A 209 -9.47 29.54 15.20
CA LYS A 209 -9.97 30.67 15.99
C LYS A 209 -8.77 31.51 16.45
N LEU A 210 -8.63 32.73 15.91
CA LEU A 210 -7.69 33.70 16.45
C LEU A 210 -8.04 33.94 17.92
N LEU A 211 -7.16 33.51 18.81
CA LEU A 211 -7.31 33.79 20.24
C LEU A 211 -6.86 35.21 20.57
N GLY A 212 -5.88 35.70 19.81
CA GLY A 212 -5.39 37.07 19.88
C GLY A 212 -3.88 37.15 19.70
N GLU A 213 -3.35 38.34 19.95
CA GLU A 213 -1.92 38.62 19.93
C GLU A 213 -1.34 38.40 21.33
N ALA A 214 -0.27 37.61 21.41
CA ALA A 214 0.47 37.41 22.64
C ALA A 214 1.19 38.69 23.03
N LYS A 215 1.34 38.92 24.35
CA LYS A 215 2.18 40.01 24.85
C LYS A 215 3.64 39.68 24.52
N TYR A 216 4.16 40.29 23.47
CA TYR A 216 5.55 40.19 23.00
C TYR A 216 6.43 41.26 23.67
N GLY A 217 7.76 41.07 23.66
CA GLY A 217 8.70 42.00 24.27
C GLY A 217 9.11 41.67 25.71
N LEU A 218 8.88 40.44 26.17
CA LEU A 218 9.25 40.00 27.52
C LEU A 218 10.73 39.63 27.61
N GLU A 219 11.35 39.92 28.75
CA GLU A 219 12.77 39.65 28.97
C GLU A 219 13.11 38.15 28.96
N ARG A 220 14.16 37.79 28.22
CA ARG A 220 14.71 36.46 27.97
C ARG A 220 16.23 36.52 27.87
N GLN A 221 16.87 36.71 29.04
CA GLN A 221 18.33 36.75 29.15
C GLN A 221 18.97 35.43 28.67
N ASP A 222 18.32 34.30 28.94
CA ASP A 222 18.74 32.97 28.50
C ASP A 222 18.83 32.86 26.97
N VAL A 223 17.92 33.49 26.23
CA VAL A 223 17.92 33.51 24.77
C VAL A 223 19.02 34.43 24.24
N ALA A 224 19.15 35.63 24.81
CA ALA A 224 20.22 36.57 24.45
C ALA A 224 21.61 35.97 24.64
N ASP A 225 21.83 35.28 25.76
CA ASP A 225 23.09 34.60 26.08
C ASP A 225 23.34 33.41 25.16
N ALA A 226 22.33 32.57 24.91
CA ALA A 226 22.46 31.38 24.07
C ALA A 226 22.84 31.70 22.60
N PHE A 227 22.37 32.84 22.09
CA PHE A 227 22.67 33.27 20.72
C PHE A 227 23.72 34.39 20.64
N GLY A 228 24.25 34.85 21.77
CA GLY A 228 25.27 35.90 21.83
C GLY A 228 24.82 37.25 21.27
N ASN A 229 23.51 37.52 21.25
CA ASN A 229 22.93 38.76 20.73
C ASN A 229 22.11 39.48 21.81
N PRO A 230 22.56 40.62 22.35
CA PRO A 230 21.85 41.35 23.40
C PRO A 230 20.50 41.91 22.93
N ASN A 231 20.30 42.10 21.62
CA ASN A 231 19.03 42.58 21.06
C ASN A 231 17.92 41.53 21.16
N TYR A 232 18.24 40.26 21.47
CA TYR A 232 17.26 39.21 21.73
C TYR A 232 16.77 39.17 23.18
N LEU A 233 17.20 40.12 24.03
CA LEU A 233 16.73 40.21 25.41
C LEU A 233 15.20 40.30 25.48
N ASN A 234 14.55 41.01 24.56
CA ASN A 234 13.09 41.18 24.59
C ASN A 234 12.35 40.19 23.66
N SER A 235 12.93 39.02 23.40
CA SER A 235 12.36 38.02 22.48
C SER A 235 11.17 37.22 23.05
N GLY A 236 10.86 37.38 24.33
CA GLY A 236 9.85 36.59 25.01
C GLY A 236 8.42 37.00 24.67
N TYR A 237 7.51 36.02 24.69
CA TYR A 237 6.07 36.25 24.57
C TYR A 237 5.26 35.47 25.60
N SER A 238 4.07 35.96 25.94
CA SER A 238 3.13 35.24 26.80
C SER A 238 1.68 35.57 26.45
N PHE A 239 0.85 34.55 26.43
CA PHE A 239 -0.60 34.61 26.25
C PHE A 239 -1.28 33.71 27.30
N THR A 240 -2.50 34.06 27.69
CA THR A 240 -3.29 33.28 28.63
C THR A 240 -4.66 33.03 28.03
N TYR A 241 -5.07 31.77 28.01
CA TYR A 241 -6.35 31.33 27.48
C TYR A 241 -7.17 30.64 28.57
N ASP A 242 -8.47 30.89 28.57
CA ASP A 242 -9.43 30.19 29.40
C ASP A 242 -9.96 28.97 28.63
N ALA A 243 -9.43 27.80 28.97
CA ALA A 243 -9.78 26.51 28.39
C ALA A 243 -10.91 25.80 29.17
N SER A 244 -11.67 26.51 30.02
CA SER A 244 -12.75 25.91 30.82
C SER A 244 -13.85 25.26 29.97
N SER A 245 -13.99 25.68 28.71
CA SER A 245 -14.95 25.10 27.77
C SER A 245 -14.49 23.79 27.13
N PHE A 246 -13.26 23.34 27.36
CA PHE A 246 -12.73 22.11 26.75
C PHE A 246 -13.23 20.86 27.48
N GLU A 247 -13.75 19.91 26.70
CA GLU A 247 -14.31 18.66 27.18
C GLU A 247 -13.22 17.77 27.81
N PRO A 248 -13.53 16.98 28.85
CA PRO A 248 -12.60 15.98 29.39
C PRO A 248 -12.15 14.98 28.31
N GLY A 249 -10.87 14.62 28.29
CA GLY A 249 -10.29 13.71 27.29
C GLY A 249 -10.07 14.33 25.90
N SER A 250 -10.53 15.55 25.63
CA SER A 250 -10.41 16.16 24.30
C SER A 250 -8.97 16.56 23.96
N LEU A 251 -8.61 16.47 22.68
CA LEU A 251 -7.33 16.95 22.15
C LEU A 251 -7.53 18.32 21.50
N HIS A 252 -6.73 19.31 21.89
CA HIS A 252 -6.72 20.65 21.30
C HIS A 252 -5.32 21.03 20.80
N SER A 253 -5.26 21.89 19.79
CA SER A 253 -3.99 22.32 19.17
C SER A 253 -3.86 23.83 19.21
N PHE A 254 -2.72 24.34 19.66
CA PHE A 254 -2.36 25.76 19.55
C PHE A 254 -1.37 25.93 18.41
N TYR A 255 -1.66 26.88 17.53
CA TYR A 255 -0.78 27.27 16.43
C TYR A 255 -0.23 28.66 16.75
N VAL A 256 1.09 28.75 16.89
CA VAL A 256 1.78 29.97 17.29
C VAL A 256 2.56 30.53 16.10
N TYR A 257 2.28 31.78 15.75
CA TYR A 257 2.84 32.48 14.59
C TYR A 257 3.55 33.76 15.03
N PRO A 258 4.88 33.75 15.19
CA PRO A 258 5.68 34.97 15.15
C PRO A 258 5.72 35.53 13.73
N LEU A 259 5.34 36.80 13.58
CA LEU A 259 5.44 37.54 12.33
C LEU A 259 6.63 38.50 12.39
N SER A 260 7.46 38.51 11.35
CA SER A 260 8.54 39.49 11.20
C SER A 260 7.98 40.87 10.80
N LEU A 261 8.82 41.91 10.91
CA LEU A 261 8.51 43.26 10.42
C LEU A 261 8.17 43.32 8.92
N LYS A 262 8.52 42.28 8.14
CA LYS A 262 8.22 42.16 6.71
C LYS A 262 6.99 41.29 6.43
N GLY A 263 6.34 40.76 7.47
CA GLY A 263 5.19 39.86 7.36
C GLY A 263 5.54 38.40 7.07
N GLU A 264 6.83 38.02 7.13
CA GLU A 264 7.23 36.61 7.10
C GLU A 264 6.88 35.93 8.42
N TYR A 265 6.64 34.62 8.42
CA TYR A 265 6.29 33.90 9.64
C TYR A 265 6.93 32.51 9.70
N GLN A 266 6.98 31.99 10.92
CA GLN A 266 7.21 30.58 11.21
C GLN A 266 6.01 30.03 11.99
N LEU A 267 5.81 28.73 11.97
CA LEU A 267 4.75 28.04 12.72
C LEU A 267 5.33 27.02 13.69
N ILE A 268 4.88 27.06 14.94
CA ILE A 268 4.90 25.92 15.85
C ILE A 268 3.47 25.51 16.20
N LYS A 269 3.20 24.21 16.05
CA LYS A 269 1.98 23.56 16.54
C LYS A 269 2.28 22.83 17.85
N VAL A 270 1.47 23.08 18.88
CA VAL A 270 1.51 22.35 20.15
C VAL A 270 0.16 21.73 20.44
N ASN A 271 0.15 20.41 20.62
CA ASN A 271 -1.04 19.67 21.02
C ASN A 271 -1.13 19.55 22.55
N ILE A 272 -2.34 19.65 23.09
CA ILE A 272 -2.66 19.36 24.49
C ILE A 272 -3.84 18.39 24.58
N ILE A 273 -3.90 17.62 25.66
CA ILE A 273 -4.98 16.68 25.96
C ILE A 273 -5.63 17.10 27.27
N MET A 274 -6.95 17.16 27.35
CA MET A 274 -7.63 17.46 28.61
C MET A 274 -7.70 16.24 29.50
N GLU A 275 -7.43 16.41 30.80
CA GLU A 275 -7.60 15.33 31.79
C GLU A 275 -9.05 14.86 31.83
N GLY A 276 -9.24 13.54 31.85
CA GLY A 276 -10.55 12.88 31.90
C GLY A 276 -10.72 11.84 30.80
N GLU A 277 -11.88 11.18 30.81
CA GLU A 277 -12.23 10.18 29.80
C GLU A 277 -12.97 10.86 28.64
N GLU A 278 -12.49 10.62 27.43
CA GLU A 278 -13.20 10.99 26.21
C GLU A 278 -14.51 10.21 26.17
N LYS A 279 -15.63 10.90 26.03
CA LYS A 279 -16.95 10.26 25.93
C LYS A 279 -16.96 9.40 24.67
N GLU A 280 -17.23 8.09 24.82
CA GLU A 280 -17.40 7.23 23.66
C GLU A 280 -18.57 7.71 22.80
N SER A 281 -18.32 7.87 21.50
CA SER A 281 -19.36 8.25 20.55
C SER A 281 -20.37 7.11 20.37
N ASN A 282 -21.65 7.49 20.24
CA ASN A 282 -22.76 6.62 19.85
C ASN A 282 -22.87 6.50 18.33
N THR A 283 -21.96 7.14 17.58
CA THR A 283 -21.83 7.02 16.14
C THR A 283 -20.51 6.36 15.78
N ILE A 284 -20.54 5.48 14.80
CA ILE A 284 -19.34 4.98 14.13
C ILE A 284 -19.35 5.58 12.73
N SER A 285 -18.24 6.17 12.30
CA SER A 285 -18.19 6.84 11.01
C SER A 285 -16.80 6.80 10.37
N SER A 286 -16.78 6.69 9.05
CA SER A 286 -15.61 6.89 8.21
C SER A 286 -15.73 8.23 7.49
N VAL A 287 -14.60 8.93 7.32
CA VAL A 287 -14.55 10.24 6.67
C VAL A 287 -13.32 10.31 5.77
N GLU A 288 -13.52 10.68 4.52
CA GLU A 288 -12.46 10.99 3.55
C GLU A 288 -12.73 12.39 2.96
N ALA A 289 -11.67 13.16 2.72
CA ALA A 289 -11.75 14.46 2.07
C ALA A 289 -10.88 14.49 0.82
N LYS A 290 -11.46 14.89 -0.30
CA LYS A 290 -10.80 15.05 -1.61
C LYS A 290 -10.73 16.53 -1.98
N PHE A 291 -9.53 16.99 -2.26
CA PHE A 291 -9.26 18.38 -2.64
C PHE A 291 -9.18 18.52 -4.17
N GLY A 292 -9.91 19.46 -4.77
CA GLY A 292 -9.79 19.74 -6.21
C GLY A 292 -10.58 20.94 -6.70
N ASN A 293 -10.00 21.73 -7.61
CA ASN A 293 -10.67 22.82 -8.35
C ASN A 293 -11.46 23.83 -7.49
N GLY A 294 -10.94 24.22 -6.33
CA GLY A 294 -11.65 25.14 -5.42
C GLY A 294 -12.84 24.51 -4.71
N LYS A 295 -12.92 23.18 -4.67
CA LYS A 295 -13.89 22.43 -3.88
C LYS A 295 -13.21 21.39 -2.99
N ILE A 296 -13.86 21.11 -1.87
CA ILE A 296 -13.60 19.92 -1.06
C ILE A 296 -14.81 19.02 -1.15
N GLU A 297 -14.59 17.79 -1.58
CA GLU A 297 -15.58 16.74 -1.48
C GLU A 297 -15.29 15.90 -0.24
N ILE A 298 -16.19 15.95 0.74
CA ILE A 298 -16.13 15.16 1.97
C ILE A 298 -17.12 14.02 1.82
N ILE A 299 -16.61 12.80 1.76
CA ILE A 299 -17.41 11.58 1.63
C ILE A 299 -17.16 10.69 2.83
N GLY A 300 -18.14 9.86 3.17
CA GLY A 300 -18.01 8.96 4.28
C GLY A 300 -19.24 8.10 4.47
N TRP A 301 -19.27 7.42 5.59
CA TRP A 301 -20.48 6.76 6.07
C TRP A 301 -20.56 6.90 7.58
N ALA A 302 -21.77 6.91 8.13
CA ALA A 302 -22.02 7.02 9.56
C ALA A 302 -23.19 6.12 9.96
N ILE A 303 -23.00 5.35 11.03
CA ILE A 303 -24.00 4.43 11.57
C ILE A 303 -24.21 4.68 13.06
N ASN A 304 -25.42 4.41 13.54
CA ASN A 304 -25.67 4.34 14.97
C ASN A 304 -24.94 3.11 15.53
N LYS A 305 -24.15 3.30 16.59
CA LYS A 305 -23.42 2.23 17.29
C LYS A 305 -24.35 1.13 17.81
N ASP A 306 -25.61 1.44 18.12
CA ASP A 306 -26.62 0.45 18.49
C ASP A 306 -26.85 -0.62 17.40
N TRP A 307 -26.66 -0.29 16.11
CA TRP A 307 -26.73 -1.28 15.03
C TRP A 307 -25.68 -2.38 15.16
N THR A 308 -24.57 -2.10 15.87
CA THR A 308 -23.51 -3.09 16.15
C THR A 308 -23.78 -3.95 17.39
N LEU A 309 -24.81 -3.61 18.18
CA LEU A 309 -25.21 -4.38 19.36
C LEU A 309 -26.20 -5.50 19.03
N GLU A 310 -26.92 -5.41 17.90
CA GLU A 310 -27.81 -6.48 17.40
C GLU A 310 -27.11 -7.51 16.48
N GLY A 311 -25.89 -7.23 16.04
CA GLY A 311 -25.07 -8.16 15.28
C GLY A 311 -23.62 -7.89 15.59
N LYS A 312 -22.90 -8.89 16.12
CA LYS A 312 -21.46 -8.76 16.40
C LYS A 312 -20.79 -8.12 15.18
N PRO A 313 -20.09 -6.98 15.30
CA PRO A 313 -19.23 -6.53 14.21
C PRO A 313 -18.37 -7.74 13.80
N ARG A 314 -18.26 -8.02 12.50
CA ARG A 314 -17.37 -9.09 12.04
C ARG A 314 -16.00 -8.80 12.64
N SER A 315 -15.55 -9.67 13.53
CA SER A 315 -14.28 -9.50 14.23
C SER A 315 -13.18 -9.33 13.18
N LEU A 316 -12.50 -8.16 13.18
CA LEU A 316 -11.26 -7.97 12.42
C LEU A 316 -10.09 -8.65 13.14
N ASP A 317 -10.23 -8.89 14.45
CA ASP A 317 -9.43 -9.87 15.18
C ASP A 317 -9.94 -11.27 14.84
N VAL A 318 -9.64 -11.71 13.63
CA VAL A 318 -9.77 -13.12 13.32
C VAL A 318 -8.57 -13.82 13.91
N GLU A 319 -8.81 -14.56 14.99
CA GLU A 319 -7.86 -15.57 15.42
C GLU A 319 -7.77 -16.58 14.27
N TYR A 320 -6.65 -16.56 13.53
CA TYR A 320 -6.41 -17.46 12.42
C TYR A 320 -6.36 -18.90 12.95
N SER A 321 -7.51 -19.55 13.04
CA SER A 321 -7.58 -20.98 13.39
C SER A 321 -7.37 -21.82 12.13
N THR A 322 -6.36 -21.53 11.32
CA THR A 322 -6.01 -22.41 10.20
C THR A 322 -5.38 -23.68 10.78
N LYS A 323 -6.23 -24.64 11.16
CA LYS A 323 -5.83 -26.01 11.54
C LYS A 323 -5.44 -26.86 10.33
N LYS A 324 -5.80 -26.40 9.13
CA LYS A 324 -5.59 -27.04 7.83
C LYS A 324 -5.05 -26.00 6.83
N ILE A 325 -4.29 -26.48 5.85
CA ILE A 325 -3.84 -25.70 4.70
C ILE A 325 -4.70 -26.02 3.48
N VAL A 326 -4.84 -25.06 2.56
CA VAL A 326 -5.45 -25.23 1.25
C VAL A 326 -4.42 -24.87 0.19
N PHE A 327 -4.30 -25.69 -0.86
CA PHE A 327 -3.26 -25.52 -1.87
C PHE A 327 -3.67 -26.12 -3.22
N THR A 328 -3.08 -25.61 -4.29
CA THR A 328 -3.20 -26.20 -5.62
C THR A 328 -2.26 -27.38 -5.76
N SER A 329 -2.74 -28.50 -6.31
CA SER A 329 -1.89 -29.65 -6.65
C SER A 329 -2.29 -30.24 -7.99
N ASN A 330 -1.28 -30.61 -8.77
CA ASN A 330 -1.46 -31.35 -10.03
C ASN A 330 -1.31 -32.87 -9.87
N LYS A 331 -1.45 -33.39 -8.64
CA LYS A 331 -1.19 -34.79 -8.31
C LYS A 331 -2.03 -35.77 -9.15
N ASN A 332 -3.23 -35.37 -9.54
CA ASN A 332 -4.15 -36.19 -10.33
C ASN A 332 -4.13 -35.86 -11.84
N GLY A 333 -3.15 -35.08 -12.30
CA GLY A 333 -2.94 -34.77 -13.72
C GLY A 333 -3.65 -33.51 -14.23
N ASN A 334 -4.54 -32.92 -13.42
CA ASN A 334 -5.07 -31.56 -13.57
C ASN A 334 -4.76 -30.75 -12.31
N GLU A 335 -4.71 -29.42 -12.42
CA GLU A 335 -4.62 -28.54 -11.25
C GLU A 335 -5.97 -28.46 -10.55
N ASP A 336 -6.01 -28.99 -9.32
CA ASP A 336 -7.18 -28.97 -8.45
C ASP A 336 -6.81 -28.37 -7.08
N ILE A 337 -7.83 -27.94 -6.34
CA ILE A 337 -7.68 -27.44 -4.97
C ILE A 337 -7.75 -28.61 -3.99
N PHE A 338 -6.78 -28.67 -3.08
CA PHE A 338 -6.68 -29.66 -2.01
C PHE A 338 -6.65 -28.99 -0.64
N SER A 339 -7.04 -29.74 0.39
CA SER A 339 -6.80 -29.38 1.80
C SER A 339 -6.12 -30.52 2.56
N MET A 340 -5.35 -30.17 3.61
CA MET A 340 -4.78 -31.14 4.55
C MET A 340 -4.48 -30.50 5.91
N ASN A 341 -4.28 -31.30 6.95
CA ASN A 341 -3.78 -30.85 8.25
C ASN A 341 -2.35 -30.31 8.15
N LEU A 342 -1.94 -29.46 9.11
CA LEU A 342 -0.58 -28.89 9.15
C LEU A 342 0.52 -29.95 9.27
N ASP A 343 0.21 -31.12 9.84
CA ASP A 343 1.12 -32.27 9.93
C ASP A 343 1.16 -33.13 8.65
N GLY A 344 0.39 -32.74 7.62
CA GLY A 344 0.27 -33.43 6.34
C GLY A 344 -0.74 -34.58 6.31
N SER A 345 -1.46 -34.84 7.40
CA SER A 345 -2.54 -35.82 7.46
C SER A 345 -3.85 -35.30 6.83
N GLU A 346 -4.80 -36.20 6.56
CA GLU A 346 -6.13 -35.86 6.01
C GLU A 346 -6.10 -35.05 4.70
N LEU A 347 -5.31 -35.51 3.72
CA LEU A 347 -5.33 -34.94 2.38
C LEU A 347 -6.68 -35.20 1.69
N ILE A 348 -7.39 -34.14 1.33
CA ILE A 348 -8.70 -34.16 0.67
C ILE A 348 -8.63 -33.31 -0.61
N GLN A 349 -9.21 -33.81 -1.70
CA GLN A 349 -9.44 -33.05 -2.93
C GLN A 349 -10.76 -32.29 -2.82
N LEU A 350 -10.75 -30.98 -3.00
CA LEU A 350 -11.93 -30.09 -2.88
C LEU A 350 -12.57 -29.77 -4.24
N THR A 351 -11.77 -29.78 -5.30
CA THR A 351 -12.25 -29.56 -6.66
C THR A 351 -11.82 -30.67 -7.60
N ASP A 352 -12.63 -30.90 -8.63
CA ASP A 352 -12.50 -31.98 -9.61
C ASP A 352 -12.92 -31.51 -11.01
N HIS A 353 -12.86 -30.20 -11.25
CA HIS A 353 -13.26 -29.62 -12.51
C HIS A 353 -12.31 -30.10 -13.62
N PRO A 354 -12.79 -30.41 -14.84
CA PRO A 354 -11.93 -30.90 -15.92
C PRO A 354 -10.95 -29.85 -16.47
N ALA A 355 -11.15 -28.58 -16.12
CA ALA A 355 -10.26 -27.48 -16.43
C ALA A 355 -9.53 -27.00 -15.15
N LEU A 356 -8.62 -26.05 -15.27
CA LEU A 356 -7.72 -25.64 -14.20
C LEU A 356 -8.47 -24.96 -13.03
N ASP A 357 -8.28 -25.48 -11.82
CA ASP A 357 -8.67 -24.83 -10.56
C ASP A 357 -7.42 -24.48 -9.74
N ALA A 358 -7.14 -23.19 -9.57
CA ALA A 358 -5.90 -22.72 -8.97
C ALA A 358 -6.08 -21.52 -8.05
N TYR A 359 -4.99 -21.18 -7.34
CA TYR A 359 -4.87 -19.98 -6.51
C TYR A 359 -5.94 -19.88 -5.41
N PRO A 360 -6.07 -20.89 -4.53
CA PRO A 360 -7.04 -20.83 -3.45
C PRO A 360 -6.63 -19.75 -2.44
N SER A 361 -7.63 -19.02 -1.96
CA SER A 361 -7.52 -18.04 -0.90
C SER A 361 -8.62 -18.31 0.12
N VAL A 362 -8.26 -18.24 1.39
CA VAL A 362 -9.13 -18.61 2.50
C VAL A 362 -9.76 -17.34 3.06
N SER A 363 -11.07 -17.36 3.32
CA SER A 363 -11.69 -16.26 4.05
C SER A 363 -11.05 -16.15 5.45
N PRO A 364 -10.85 -14.94 6.00
CA PRO A 364 -10.20 -14.78 7.30
C PRO A 364 -10.81 -15.69 8.39
N ASN A 365 -12.14 -15.82 8.42
CA ASN A 365 -12.89 -16.67 9.35
C ASN A 365 -12.82 -18.20 9.05
N GLY A 366 -12.12 -18.63 7.99
CA GLY A 366 -11.92 -20.03 7.63
C GLY A 366 -13.16 -20.75 7.06
N GLU A 367 -14.27 -20.04 6.81
CA GLU A 367 -15.52 -20.66 6.35
C GLU A 367 -15.57 -20.90 4.85
N LYS A 368 -14.92 -20.04 4.06
CA LYS A 368 -14.98 -20.04 2.61
C LYS A 368 -13.60 -20.12 1.98
N ILE A 369 -13.54 -20.72 0.79
CA ILE A 369 -12.38 -20.74 -0.08
C ILE A 369 -12.78 -20.07 -1.38
N ALA A 370 -12.09 -19.00 -1.75
CA ALA A 370 -12.15 -18.43 -3.09
C ALA A 370 -11.04 -19.05 -3.93
N TYR A 371 -11.30 -19.39 -5.18
CA TYR A 371 -10.29 -19.90 -6.10
C TYR A 371 -10.59 -19.44 -7.53
N THR A 372 -9.58 -19.54 -8.40
CA THR A 372 -9.74 -19.31 -9.83
C THR A 372 -10.07 -20.63 -10.51
N SER A 373 -11.14 -20.66 -11.29
CA SER A 373 -11.50 -21.78 -12.15
C SER A 373 -11.47 -21.34 -13.61
N ASP A 374 -10.92 -22.16 -14.49
CA ASP A 374 -11.08 -22.00 -15.93
C ASP A 374 -12.48 -22.50 -16.34
N ILE A 375 -13.38 -21.56 -16.55
CA ILE A 375 -14.75 -21.82 -17.00
C ILE A 375 -14.86 -21.24 -18.42
N ASP A 376 -15.13 -22.13 -19.37
CA ASP A 376 -15.28 -21.79 -20.80
C ASP A 376 -14.07 -21.06 -21.42
N GLY A 377 -12.85 -21.36 -20.97
CA GLY A 377 -11.61 -20.79 -21.51
C GLY A 377 -11.26 -19.42 -20.91
N SER A 378 -11.90 -19.04 -19.81
CA SER A 378 -11.71 -17.77 -19.11
C SER A 378 -11.56 -17.99 -17.61
N TRP A 379 -10.65 -17.24 -16.99
CA TRP A 379 -10.41 -17.34 -15.55
C TRP A 379 -11.53 -16.64 -14.78
N GLN A 380 -12.34 -17.45 -14.10
CA GLN A 380 -13.45 -17.00 -13.28
C GLN A 380 -13.15 -17.20 -11.80
N LEU A 381 -13.65 -16.28 -10.98
CA LEU A 381 -13.60 -16.41 -9.53
C LEU A 381 -14.76 -17.29 -9.08
N VAL A 382 -14.44 -18.31 -8.29
CA VAL A 382 -15.41 -19.24 -7.71
C VAL A 382 -15.22 -19.25 -6.19
N LEU A 383 -16.33 -19.31 -5.46
CA LEU A 383 -16.36 -19.43 -4.01
C LEU A 383 -16.90 -20.81 -3.64
N MET A 384 -16.35 -21.44 -2.61
CA MET A 384 -16.86 -22.69 -2.03
C MET A 384 -16.74 -22.66 -0.51
N ASN A 385 -17.41 -23.60 0.16
CA ASN A 385 -17.20 -23.91 1.58
C ASN A 385 -15.83 -24.55 1.81
N TRP A 386 -15.35 -24.51 3.05
CA TRP A 386 -14.09 -25.14 3.46
C TRP A 386 -13.98 -26.64 3.11
N ASP A 387 -15.11 -27.34 3.10
CA ASP A 387 -15.22 -28.77 2.76
C ASP A 387 -15.36 -29.05 1.26
N GLY A 388 -15.33 -28.01 0.42
CA GLY A 388 -15.45 -28.10 -1.03
C GLY A 388 -16.89 -28.08 -1.56
N THR A 389 -17.90 -27.93 -0.69
CA THR A 389 -19.31 -27.84 -1.08
C THR A 389 -19.71 -26.41 -1.50
N GLU A 390 -20.91 -26.26 -2.06
CA GLU A 390 -21.50 -24.96 -2.42
C GLU A 390 -20.61 -24.09 -3.32
N LYS A 391 -20.10 -24.67 -4.42
CA LYS A 391 -19.35 -23.94 -5.45
C LYS A 391 -20.27 -22.93 -6.15
N VAL A 392 -19.96 -21.65 -6.03
CA VAL A 392 -20.69 -20.53 -6.65
C VAL A 392 -19.72 -19.71 -7.49
N GLN A 393 -19.99 -19.61 -8.79
CA GLN A 393 -19.25 -18.72 -9.68
C GLN A 393 -19.62 -17.26 -9.40
N ILE A 394 -18.62 -16.43 -9.11
CA ILE A 394 -18.77 -15.03 -8.72
C ILE A 394 -18.65 -14.09 -9.93
N THR A 395 -17.78 -14.42 -10.88
CA THR A 395 -17.60 -13.66 -12.13
C THR A 395 -18.05 -14.49 -13.31
N ASN A 396 -18.66 -13.87 -14.32
CA ASN A 396 -19.20 -14.56 -15.50
C ASN A 396 -18.95 -13.79 -16.82
N ASN A 397 -18.02 -12.84 -16.81
CA ASN A 397 -17.64 -12.11 -18.02
C ASN A 397 -16.63 -12.93 -18.84
N ARG A 398 -16.42 -12.56 -20.12
CA ARG A 398 -15.47 -13.24 -21.00
C ARG A 398 -13.99 -12.88 -20.77
N GLU A 399 -13.69 -12.15 -19.69
CA GLU A 399 -12.34 -11.70 -19.37
C GLU A 399 -11.70 -12.59 -18.29
N ASN A 400 -10.37 -12.52 -18.16
CA ASN A 400 -9.68 -13.17 -17.05
C ASN A 400 -9.79 -12.30 -15.79
N ASN A 401 -10.52 -12.78 -14.78
CA ASN A 401 -10.83 -12.02 -13.55
C ASN A 401 -9.75 -12.14 -12.45
N GLY A 402 -8.57 -12.67 -12.80
CA GLY A 402 -7.42 -12.78 -11.90
C GLY A 402 -7.56 -13.90 -10.85
N TYR A 403 -6.92 -13.72 -9.70
CA TYR A 403 -6.94 -14.66 -8.59
C TYR A 403 -7.33 -13.96 -7.27
N PRO A 404 -8.02 -14.66 -6.36
CA PRO A 404 -8.50 -14.08 -5.13
C PRO A 404 -7.35 -13.79 -4.16
N LEU A 405 -7.40 -12.61 -3.54
CA LEU A 405 -6.50 -12.17 -2.47
C LEU A 405 -7.36 -11.77 -1.27
N LEU A 406 -7.68 -12.73 -0.40
CA LEU A 406 -8.32 -12.44 0.88
C LEU A 406 -7.26 -12.15 1.96
N PRO A 407 -7.55 -11.36 3.03
CA PRO A 407 -6.57 -10.89 4.00
C PRO A 407 -5.90 -11.96 4.86
N SER A 408 -6.15 -13.25 4.61
CA SER A 408 -5.64 -14.37 5.43
C SER A 408 -4.13 -14.62 5.33
N GLY A 409 -3.38 -13.70 4.72
CA GLY A 409 -1.95 -13.81 4.48
C GLY A 409 -1.65 -14.82 3.38
N ASN A 410 -1.03 -14.35 2.30
CA ASN A 410 -0.31 -15.25 1.40
C ASN A 410 1.04 -15.55 2.02
N ILE A 411 1.36 -16.84 2.21
CA ILE A 411 2.76 -17.26 2.34
C ILE A 411 3.38 -17.08 0.96
N MET A 412 3.82 -15.86 0.67
CA MET A 412 4.62 -15.61 -0.51
C MET A 412 6.02 -16.15 -0.22
N PHE A 413 6.40 -17.23 -0.90
CA PHE A 413 7.78 -17.70 -0.95
C PHE A 413 8.64 -16.70 -1.74
N HIS A 414 8.93 -15.55 -1.14
CA HIS A 414 10.00 -14.69 -1.60
C HIS A 414 11.31 -15.24 -1.04
N ASN A 415 12.20 -15.66 -1.94
CA ASN A 415 13.50 -16.11 -1.52
C ASN A 415 14.31 -14.93 -0.98
N ILE A 416 15.06 -15.19 0.09
CA ILE A 416 15.57 -14.15 0.99
C ILE A 416 16.51 -13.15 0.28
N ALA A 417 17.26 -13.59 -0.75
CA ALA A 417 18.22 -12.73 -1.43
C ALA A 417 17.55 -11.63 -2.26
N SER A 418 16.46 -11.94 -2.97
CA SER A 418 15.72 -10.92 -3.74
C SER A 418 15.13 -9.85 -2.81
N ALA A 419 14.62 -10.24 -1.64
CA ALA A 419 14.11 -9.31 -0.64
C ALA A 419 15.20 -8.35 -0.13
N TYR A 420 16.38 -8.87 0.25
CA TYR A 420 17.50 -8.03 0.68
C TYR A 420 18.04 -7.12 -0.42
N PHE A 421 18.13 -7.59 -1.66
CA PHE A 421 18.63 -6.76 -2.74
C PHE A 421 17.68 -5.60 -3.06
N LYS A 422 16.36 -5.78 -2.88
CA LYS A 422 15.38 -4.70 -3.05
C LYS A 422 15.36 -3.71 -1.89
N SER A 423 15.62 -4.15 -0.66
CA SER A 423 15.62 -3.24 0.50
C SER A 423 16.79 -2.27 0.51
N ILE A 424 17.93 -2.62 -0.09
CA ILE A 424 19.11 -1.74 -0.13
C ILE A 424 18.85 -0.44 -0.91
N PRO A 425 18.35 -0.44 -2.16
CA PRO A 425 17.97 0.79 -2.86
C PRO A 425 16.95 1.63 -2.10
N ILE A 426 15.96 1.01 -1.43
CA ILE A 426 14.96 1.72 -0.62
C ILE A 426 15.63 2.46 0.54
N LEU A 427 16.59 1.81 1.22
CA LEU A 427 17.36 2.45 2.30
C LEU A 427 18.24 3.61 1.80
N LEU A 428 18.74 3.54 0.57
CA LEU A 428 19.65 4.55 0.01
C LEU A 428 18.91 5.74 -0.63
N PHE A 429 17.78 5.49 -1.29
CA PHE A 429 17.07 6.48 -2.12
C PHE A 429 15.68 6.85 -1.58
N GLY A 430 15.27 6.27 -0.45
CA GLY A 430 13.93 6.41 0.10
C GLY A 430 12.91 5.47 -0.56
N ASP A 431 11.72 5.37 0.05
CA ASP A 431 10.62 4.57 -0.48
C ASP A 431 9.91 5.30 -1.63
N ASN A 432 10.27 4.94 -2.86
CA ASN A 432 9.68 5.49 -4.09
C ASN A 432 9.83 4.49 -5.25
N GLU A 433 9.04 4.71 -6.32
CA GLU A 433 9.00 3.84 -7.51
C GLU A 433 10.39 3.63 -8.14
N PHE A 434 11.24 4.65 -8.13
CA PHE A 434 12.61 4.57 -8.61
C PHE A 434 13.43 3.56 -7.79
N ALA A 435 13.41 3.64 -6.47
CA ALA A 435 14.14 2.75 -5.59
C ALA A 435 13.73 1.28 -5.77
N HIS A 436 12.42 1.01 -5.89
CA HIS A 436 11.89 -0.35 -6.12
C HIS A 436 12.32 -0.96 -7.46
N ARG A 437 12.54 -0.13 -8.49
CA ARG A 437 12.94 -0.58 -9.84
C ARG A 437 14.44 -0.55 -10.09
N PHE A 438 15.19 0.17 -9.26
CA PHE A 438 16.60 0.45 -9.45
C PHE A 438 17.43 -0.81 -9.72
N LEU A 439 17.21 -1.86 -8.92
CA LEU A 439 17.95 -3.10 -9.04
C LEU A 439 17.67 -3.83 -10.36
N SER A 440 16.39 -4.01 -10.71
CA SER A 440 15.99 -4.69 -11.96
C SER A 440 16.53 -3.95 -13.17
N ALA A 441 16.43 -2.62 -13.20
CA ALA A 441 16.95 -1.79 -14.28
C ALA A 441 18.48 -1.90 -14.40
N SER A 442 19.18 -1.80 -13.27
CA SER A 442 20.65 -1.90 -13.24
C SER A 442 21.14 -3.26 -13.73
N LEU A 443 20.54 -4.35 -13.23
CA LEU A 443 20.92 -5.71 -13.62
C LEU A 443 20.51 -6.04 -15.05
N GLY A 444 19.36 -5.53 -15.51
CA GLY A 444 18.89 -5.64 -16.89
C GLY A 444 19.81 -4.94 -17.90
N VAL A 445 20.52 -3.89 -17.49
CA VAL A 445 21.58 -3.27 -18.31
C VAL A 445 22.90 -4.05 -18.19
N LEU A 446 23.29 -4.44 -16.97
CA LEU A 446 24.57 -5.11 -16.71
C LEU A 446 24.67 -6.53 -17.30
N ILE A 447 23.53 -7.17 -17.58
CA ILE A 447 23.53 -8.48 -18.24
C ILE A 447 24.04 -8.42 -19.69
N ILE A 448 23.88 -7.29 -20.38
CA ILE A 448 24.31 -7.11 -21.78
C ILE A 448 25.83 -7.30 -21.93
N PRO A 449 26.70 -6.56 -21.21
CA PRO A 449 28.14 -6.78 -21.27
C PRO A 449 28.55 -8.15 -20.73
N LEU A 450 27.81 -8.70 -19.76
CA LEU A 450 28.09 -10.03 -19.23
C LEU A 450 27.85 -11.14 -20.26
N VAL A 451 26.74 -11.08 -21.00
CA VAL A 451 26.43 -11.99 -22.11
C VAL A 451 27.48 -11.86 -23.21
N PHE A 452 27.90 -10.63 -23.54
CA PHE A 452 29.02 -10.42 -24.47
C PHE A 452 30.29 -11.14 -23.99
N LEU A 453 30.67 -10.98 -22.72
CA LEU A 453 31.88 -11.60 -22.17
C LEU A 453 31.82 -13.13 -22.19
N LEU A 454 30.67 -13.70 -21.84
CA LEU A 454 30.46 -15.14 -21.85
C LEU A 454 30.49 -15.70 -23.29
N ILE A 455 29.72 -15.13 -24.21
CA ILE A 455 29.64 -15.61 -25.59
C ILE A 455 30.97 -15.42 -26.32
N LYS A 456 31.68 -14.32 -26.07
CA LYS A 456 33.03 -14.10 -26.63
C LYS A 456 33.99 -15.21 -26.22
N LYS A 457 33.83 -15.78 -25.03
CA LYS A 457 34.63 -16.91 -24.55
C LYS A 457 34.23 -18.24 -25.16
N LEU A 458 32.95 -18.47 -25.36
CA LEU A 458 32.42 -19.71 -25.94
C LEU A 458 32.58 -19.76 -27.48
N THR A 459 32.60 -18.60 -28.13
CA THR A 459 32.55 -18.46 -29.58
C THR A 459 33.62 -17.49 -30.11
N ASN A 460 33.23 -16.29 -30.56
CA ASN A 460 34.09 -15.21 -31.04
C ASN A 460 33.47 -13.84 -30.77
N LYS A 461 34.25 -12.76 -31.01
CA LYS A 461 33.83 -11.38 -30.70
C LYS A 461 32.64 -10.87 -31.52
N TYR A 462 32.44 -11.37 -32.75
CA TYR A 462 31.37 -10.89 -33.63
C TYR A 462 30.02 -11.48 -33.22
N ILE A 463 29.97 -12.80 -32.95
CA ILE A 463 28.77 -13.45 -32.43
C ILE A 463 28.38 -12.87 -31.07
N ALA A 464 29.36 -12.62 -30.21
CA ALA A 464 29.14 -11.97 -28.92
C ALA A 464 28.53 -10.57 -29.06
N LEU A 465 29.05 -9.77 -30.00
CA LEU A 465 28.54 -8.41 -30.24
C LEU A 465 27.10 -8.44 -30.74
N VAL A 466 26.80 -9.30 -31.74
CA VAL A 466 25.44 -9.46 -32.26
C VAL A 466 24.47 -9.90 -31.15
N SER A 467 24.88 -10.86 -30.32
CA SER A 467 24.05 -11.34 -29.21
C SER A 467 23.76 -10.24 -28.18
N ALA A 468 24.76 -9.42 -27.85
CA ALA A 468 24.59 -8.29 -26.94
C ALA A 468 23.67 -7.21 -27.52
N ILE A 469 23.78 -6.92 -28.82
CA ILE A 469 22.89 -5.97 -29.51
C ILE A 469 21.45 -6.49 -29.51
N ILE A 470 21.24 -7.77 -29.86
CA ILE A 470 19.91 -8.40 -29.85
C ILE A 470 19.29 -8.30 -28.45
N LEU A 471 20.07 -8.58 -27.39
CA LEU A 471 19.58 -8.49 -26.02
C LEU A 471 19.24 -7.04 -25.63
N ALA A 472 20.05 -6.07 -26.06
CA ALA A 472 19.85 -4.65 -25.74
C ALA A 472 18.57 -4.06 -26.36
N ILE A 473 18.11 -4.60 -27.49
CA ILE A 473 16.87 -4.15 -28.18
C ILE A 473 15.70 -5.12 -28.02
N ASN A 474 15.88 -6.20 -27.25
CA ASN A 474 14.83 -7.18 -27.03
C ASN A 474 13.71 -6.57 -26.17
N THR A 475 12.48 -6.56 -26.71
CA THR A 475 11.33 -5.93 -26.06
C THR A 475 11.00 -6.54 -24.70
N TRP A 476 11.05 -7.86 -24.60
CA TRP A 476 10.83 -8.57 -23.33
C TRP A 476 11.92 -8.27 -22.30
N GLN A 477 13.18 -8.20 -22.73
CA GLN A 477 14.29 -7.83 -21.84
C GLN A 477 14.12 -6.41 -21.30
N ILE A 478 13.74 -5.46 -22.16
CA ILE A 478 13.48 -4.07 -21.77
C ILE A 478 12.33 -4.02 -20.78
N GLU A 479 11.22 -4.71 -21.06
CA GLU A 479 10.04 -4.71 -20.19
C GLU A 479 10.37 -5.30 -18.80
N PHE A 480 10.95 -6.49 -18.75
CA PHE A 480 11.31 -7.13 -17.49
C PHE A 480 12.39 -6.36 -16.71
N SER A 481 13.25 -5.58 -17.37
CA SER A 481 14.20 -4.70 -16.70
C SER A 481 13.56 -3.47 -16.05
N ARG A 482 12.34 -3.10 -16.45
CA ARG A 482 11.61 -1.95 -15.88
C ARG A 482 10.67 -2.37 -14.76
N GLU A 483 10.29 -3.64 -14.70
CA GLU A 483 9.46 -4.16 -13.62
C GLU A 483 10.24 -4.32 -12.31
N ALA A 484 9.62 -4.01 -11.18
CA ALA A 484 10.14 -4.25 -9.83
C ALA A 484 10.07 -5.75 -9.43
N ARG A 485 10.47 -6.64 -10.34
CA ARG A 485 10.37 -8.11 -10.23
C ARG A 485 11.74 -8.77 -10.35
N TYR A 486 11.79 -10.05 -9.96
CA TYR A 486 13.03 -10.81 -9.85
C TYR A 486 13.63 -11.30 -11.18
N TYR A 487 13.02 -11.02 -12.33
CA TYR A 487 13.43 -11.58 -13.61
C TYR A 487 14.85 -11.17 -14.01
N SER A 488 15.14 -9.87 -13.98
CA SER A 488 16.47 -9.32 -14.31
C SER A 488 17.54 -9.79 -13.34
N GLU A 489 17.18 -9.89 -12.06
CA GLU A 489 18.03 -10.43 -11.00
C GLU A 489 18.40 -11.88 -11.31
N PHE A 490 17.39 -12.74 -11.51
CA PHE A 490 17.58 -14.14 -11.86
C PHE A 490 18.47 -14.29 -13.10
N GLN A 491 18.12 -13.65 -14.22
CA GLN A 491 18.88 -13.77 -15.46
C GLN A 491 20.34 -13.35 -15.27
N PHE A 492 20.59 -12.22 -14.60
CA PHE A 492 21.94 -11.72 -14.36
C PHE A 492 22.76 -12.70 -13.52
N PHE A 493 22.25 -13.10 -12.34
CA PHE A 493 22.98 -14.00 -11.44
C PHE A 493 23.15 -15.40 -12.05
N TYR A 494 22.18 -15.88 -12.83
CA TYR A 494 22.27 -17.16 -13.54
C TYR A 494 23.40 -17.16 -14.57
N ILE A 495 23.43 -16.16 -15.46
CA ILE A 495 24.48 -16.03 -16.48
C ILE A 495 25.85 -15.75 -15.83
N LEU A 496 25.89 -14.96 -14.76
CA LEU A 496 27.11 -14.67 -14.03
C LEU A 496 27.69 -15.93 -13.38
N THR A 497 26.82 -16.79 -12.83
CA THR A 497 27.22 -18.09 -12.30
C THR A 497 27.83 -18.97 -13.38
N ILE A 498 27.21 -19.04 -14.56
CA ILE A 498 27.77 -19.78 -15.72
C ILE A 498 29.14 -19.21 -16.13
N TYR A 499 29.29 -17.89 -16.15
CA TYR A 499 30.55 -17.24 -16.47
C TYR A 499 31.65 -17.54 -15.45
N PHE A 500 31.35 -17.45 -14.14
CA PHE A 500 32.28 -17.82 -13.09
C PHE A 500 32.63 -19.30 -13.13
N PHE A 501 31.66 -20.16 -13.40
CA PHE A 501 31.93 -21.58 -13.61
C PHE A 501 32.90 -21.79 -14.77
N TYR A 502 32.67 -21.13 -15.92
CA TYR A 502 33.57 -21.23 -17.06
C TYR A 502 35.00 -20.85 -16.69
N LYS A 503 35.16 -19.69 -16.02
CA LYS A 503 36.47 -19.20 -15.55
C LYS A 503 37.11 -20.12 -14.50
N GLY A 504 36.31 -20.66 -13.60
CA GLY A 504 36.76 -21.51 -12.52
C GLY A 504 37.26 -22.85 -13.03
N PHE A 505 36.48 -23.52 -13.86
CA PHE A 505 36.71 -24.93 -14.22
C PHE A 505 37.42 -25.12 -15.56
N PHE A 506 37.13 -24.30 -16.57
CA PHE A 506 37.78 -24.42 -17.88
C PHE A 506 39.09 -23.62 -17.96
N GLU A 507 39.14 -22.43 -17.34
CA GLU A 507 40.39 -21.64 -17.24
C GLU A 507 41.20 -21.95 -15.95
N ASP A 508 40.72 -22.89 -15.12
CA ASP A 508 41.36 -23.37 -13.87
C ASP A 508 41.69 -22.27 -12.84
N LYS A 509 40.90 -21.20 -12.79
CA LYS A 509 41.12 -20.07 -11.87
C LYS A 509 40.45 -20.28 -10.52
N ARG A 510 41.23 -20.49 -9.47
CA ARG A 510 40.74 -20.85 -8.12
C ARG A 510 39.67 -19.91 -7.56
N ILE A 511 39.86 -18.59 -7.66
CA ILE A 511 38.89 -17.61 -7.13
C ILE A 511 37.50 -17.76 -7.77
N TYR A 512 37.45 -18.06 -9.07
CA TYR A 512 36.21 -18.20 -9.81
C TYR A 512 35.45 -19.50 -9.50
N LYS A 513 36.15 -20.55 -9.01
CA LYS A 513 35.48 -21.75 -8.48
C LYS A 513 34.70 -21.44 -7.21
N ILE A 514 35.29 -20.64 -6.32
CA ILE A 514 34.66 -20.19 -5.07
C ILE A 514 33.45 -19.29 -5.41
N LEU A 515 33.66 -18.31 -6.29
CA LEU A 515 32.58 -17.42 -6.73
C LEU A 515 31.44 -18.19 -7.41
N ALA A 516 31.72 -19.20 -8.23
CA ALA A 516 30.68 -20.02 -8.83
C ALA A 516 29.80 -20.71 -7.77
N VAL A 517 30.40 -21.30 -6.72
CA VAL A 517 29.63 -21.95 -5.64
C VAL A 517 28.78 -20.95 -4.86
N ILE A 518 29.34 -19.80 -4.51
CA ILE A 518 28.60 -18.73 -3.81
C ILE A 518 27.41 -18.26 -4.66
N PHE A 519 27.63 -18.05 -5.95
CA PHE A 519 26.60 -17.52 -6.84
C PHE A 519 25.54 -18.56 -7.24
N ILE A 520 25.85 -19.86 -7.21
CA ILE A 520 24.82 -20.92 -7.25
C ILE A 520 23.86 -20.74 -6.08
N PHE A 521 24.39 -20.59 -4.85
CA PHE A 521 23.54 -20.40 -3.67
C PHE A 521 22.70 -19.12 -3.80
N ILE A 522 23.32 -17.99 -4.14
CA ILE A 522 22.59 -16.72 -4.36
C ILE A 522 21.48 -16.89 -5.40
N THR A 523 21.75 -17.51 -6.54
CA THR A 523 20.76 -17.70 -7.61
C THR A 523 19.58 -18.56 -7.15
N THR A 524 19.83 -19.62 -6.35
CA THR A 524 18.76 -20.44 -5.76
C THR A 524 17.93 -19.68 -4.73
N GLN A 525 18.52 -18.67 -4.08
CA GLN A 525 17.84 -17.77 -3.14
C GLN A 525 17.21 -16.56 -3.83
N ILE A 526 17.15 -16.52 -5.17
CA ILE A 526 16.35 -15.56 -5.93
C ILE A 526 15.06 -16.25 -6.40
N VAL A 527 15.19 -17.39 -7.09
CA VAL A 527 14.05 -18.17 -7.59
C VAL A 527 14.37 -19.66 -7.61
N THR A 528 13.36 -20.49 -7.35
CA THR A 528 13.48 -21.95 -7.24
C THR A 528 14.07 -22.61 -8.49
N ILE A 529 13.77 -22.06 -9.69
CA ILE A 529 14.35 -22.57 -10.95
C ILE A 529 15.87 -22.41 -11.03
N GLY A 530 16.47 -21.56 -10.18
CA GLY A 530 17.92 -21.47 -9.99
C GLY A 530 18.56 -22.79 -9.55
N MET A 531 17.80 -23.72 -8.95
CA MET A 531 18.28 -25.06 -8.60
C MET A 531 18.73 -25.87 -9.84
N THR A 532 18.29 -25.50 -11.05
CA THR A 532 18.80 -26.11 -12.30
C THR A 532 20.31 -26.01 -12.44
N LEU A 533 20.94 -24.96 -11.89
CA LEU A 533 22.39 -24.82 -11.87
C LEU A 533 23.04 -25.94 -11.05
N ILE A 534 22.43 -26.37 -9.95
CA ILE A 534 22.94 -27.47 -9.14
C ILE A 534 23.01 -28.75 -9.98
N PHE A 535 21.95 -29.07 -10.74
CA PHE A 535 21.93 -30.23 -11.62
C PHE A 535 22.87 -30.11 -12.82
N LEU A 536 23.10 -28.90 -13.32
CA LEU A 536 24.11 -28.65 -14.34
C LEU A 536 25.53 -28.89 -13.80
N PHE A 537 25.81 -28.49 -12.56
CA PHE A 537 27.16 -28.43 -12.01
C PHE A 537 27.57 -29.64 -11.17
N ILE A 538 26.67 -30.30 -10.43
CA ILE A 538 26.99 -31.50 -9.63
C ILE A 538 27.63 -32.61 -10.47
N PRO A 539 27.08 -32.98 -11.65
CA PRO A 539 27.70 -33.98 -12.52
C PRO A 539 29.12 -33.56 -12.97
N LEU A 540 29.33 -32.26 -13.20
CA LEU A 540 30.62 -31.70 -13.61
C LEU A 540 31.64 -31.64 -12.46
N LEU A 541 31.18 -31.52 -11.21
CA LEU A 541 32.00 -31.53 -10.00
C LEU A 541 32.41 -32.95 -9.59
N ILE A 542 31.49 -33.91 -9.69
CA ILE A 542 31.71 -35.32 -9.29
C ILE A 542 32.55 -36.05 -10.33
N TYR A 543 32.41 -35.71 -11.62
CA TYR A 543 33.16 -36.38 -12.67
C TYR A 543 34.59 -35.84 -12.78
N LYS A 544 35.50 -36.41 -11.95
CA LYS A 544 36.98 -36.33 -12.04
C LYS A 544 37.55 -36.50 -13.48
N GLY A 545 36.74 -36.96 -14.44
CA GLY A 545 37.11 -37.23 -15.83
C GLY A 545 36.88 -36.10 -16.86
N PHE A 546 36.33 -34.93 -16.50
CA PHE A 546 36.03 -33.91 -17.54
C PHE A 546 37.28 -33.34 -18.23
N LYS A 547 38.42 -33.29 -17.52
CA LYS A 547 39.75 -32.97 -18.10
C LYS A 547 40.21 -34.00 -19.14
N LYS A 548 39.67 -35.23 -19.10
CA LYS A 548 39.99 -36.36 -20.00
C LYS A 548 39.09 -36.37 -21.24
N PHE A 549 37.88 -35.82 -21.16
CA PHE A 549 36.93 -35.74 -22.28
C PHE A 549 37.37 -34.73 -23.36
N PHE A 550 38.06 -33.66 -22.97
CA PHE A 550 38.61 -32.66 -23.91
C PHE A 550 40.11 -32.82 -24.22
N LYS A 551 40.82 -33.73 -23.52
CA LYS A 551 42.25 -34.03 -23.75
C LYS A 551 42.52 -35.33 -24.53
N ARG A 552 41.50 -36.02 -25.05
CA ARG A 552 41.78 -37.10 -26.00
C ARG A 552 42.17 -36.47 -27.33
N ASP A 553 43.48 -36.47 -27.59
CA ASP A 553 44.00 -36.53 -28.95
C ASP A 553 43.24 -37.66 -29.65
N ILE A 554 42.44 -37.31 -30.65
CA ILE A 554 41.84 -38.26 -31.56
C ILE A 554 42.75 -38.24 -32.79
N VAL A 555 43.49 -39.34 -32.96
CA VAL A 555 44.21 -39.73 -34.18
C VAL A 555 43.27 -39.73 -35.37
#